data_AF-A0A832Q9P9-F1
#
_entry.id   AF-A0A832Q9P9-F1
#
_cell.length_a   1.000
_cell.length_b   1.000
_cell.length_c   1.000
_cell.angle_alpha   90.00
_cell.angle_beta   90.00
_cell.angle_gamma   90.00
#
_symmetry.space_group_name_H-M   'P 1'
#
loop_
_entity.id
_entity.type
_entity.pdbx_description
1 polymer ?
#
loop_
_entity_poly.entity_id
_entity_poly.type
_entity_poly.pdbx_seq_one_letter_code
_entity_poly.pdbx_strand_id
1 'polypeptide(L)' 'GKLQKDLGLPALDTANDRFMLCGSPSMLKDTCGILNQFGFEEARSGNLGHYVIERAFVE' A
#
# COMPACT_ATOMS: atom_id res chain seq x y z
N GLY A 1 -7.29 -11.46 -1.11
CA GLY A 1 -6.69 -11.50 -2.46
C GLY A 1 -6.03 -12.85 -2.70
N LYS A 2 -5.34 -13.01 -3.84
CA LYS A 2 -4.62 -14.25 -4.17
C LYS A 2 -3.37 -14.44 -3.29
N LEU A 3 -2.60 -13.38 -3.06
CA LEU A 3 -1.37 -13.41 -2.25
C LEU A 3 -1.59 -13.96 -0.84
N GLN A 4 -2.62 -13.49 -0.12
CA GLN A 4 -2.87 -13.96 1.25
C GLN A 4 -3.23 -15.45 1.27
N LYS A 5 -4.00 -15.91 0.28
CA LYS A 5 -4.39 -17.32 0.15
C LYS A 5 -3.19 -18.21 -0.16
N ASP A 6 -2.35 -17.78 -1.11
CA ASP A 6 -1.18 -18.55 -1.54
C ASP A 6 -0.13 -18.66 -0.43
N LEU A 7 -0.03 -17.65 0.45
CA LEU A 7 0.92 -17.61 1.56
C LEU A 7 0.32 -18.05 2.91
N GLY A 8 -0.96 -18.42 2.96
CA GLY A 8 -1.64 -18.78 4.21
C GLY A 8 -1.72 -17.64 5.23
N LEU A 9 -1.68 -16.39 4.76
CA LEU A 9 -1.73 -15.19 5.60
C LEU A 9 -3.19 -14.79 5.88
N PRO A 10 -3.45 -14.12 7.01
CA PRO A 10 -4.75 -13.52 7.27
C PRO A 10 -5.11 -12.48 6.20
N ALA A 11 -6.40 -12.10 6.17
CA ALA A 11 -6.82 -10.96 5.35
C ALA A 11 -6.12 -9.69 5.82
N LEU A 12 -5.96 -8.73 4.91
CA LEU A 12 -5.38 -7.44 5.27
C LEU A 12 -6.29 -6.70 6.24
N ASP A 13 -5.69 -6.09 7.24
CA ASP A 13 -6.35 -5.38 8.33
C ASP A 13 -5.70 -4.01 8.56
N THR A 14 -6.49 -2.96 8.47
CA THR A 14 -6.02 -1.59 8.67
C THR A 14 -5.55 -1.33 10.10
N ALA A 15 -6.01 -2.10 11.09
CA ALA A 15 -5.52 -1.96 12.47
C ALA A 15 -4.07 -2.42 12.63
N ASN A 16 -3.64 -3.43 11.87
CA ASN A 16 -2.38 -4.15 12.11
C ASN A 16 -1.36 -4.03 10.97
N ASP A 17 -1.80 -3.86 9.72
CA ASP A 17 -0.92 -3.86 8.56
C ASP A 17 -0.46 -2.46 8.17
N ARG A 18 0.82 -2.34 7.81
CA ARG A 18 1.43 -1.11 7.30
C ARG A 18 2.27 -1.40 6.07
N PHE A 19 2.27 -0.50 5.09
CA PHE A 19 2.99 -0.70 3.82
C PHE A 19 3.95 0.44 3.52
N MET A 20 5.09 0.12 2.92
CA MET A 20 5.99 1.07 2.27
C MET A 20 6.13 0.64 0.82
N LEU A 21 5.73 1.51 -0.12
CA LEU A 21 5.76 1.23 -1.55
C LEU A 21 6.88 2.03 -2.21
N CYS A 22 7.81 1.35 -2.89
CA CYS A 22 8.85 1.98 -3.68
C CYS A 22 8.85 1.38 -5.10
N GLY A 23 8.65 2.21 -6.13
CA GLY A 23 8.51 1.72 -7.50
C GLY A 23 8.31 2.80 -8.54
N SER A 24 7.91 2.39 -9.75
CA SER A 24 7.60 3.29 -10.87
C SER A 24 6.31 4.08 -10.61
N PRO A 25 6.12 5.26 -11.25
CA PRO A 25 4.90 6.05 -11.08
C PRO A 25 3.61 5.27 -11.35
N SER A 26 3.60 4.42 -12.38
CA SER A 26 2.43 3.58 -12.72
C SER A 26 2.16 2.52 -11.66
N MET A 27 3.20 1.81 -11.20
CA MET A 27 3.06 0.79 -10.16
C MET A 27 2.55 1.39 -8.85
N LEU A 28 3.08 2.55 -8.47
CA LEU A 28 2.62 3.27 -7.27
C LEU A 28 1.15 3.66 -7.40
N LYS A 29 0.74 4.23 -8.54
CA LYS A 29 -0.66 4.62 -8.78
C LYS A 29 -1.61 3.42 -8.65
N ASP A 30 -1.29 2.31 -9.29
CA ASP A 30 -2.14 1.12 -9.30
C ASP A 30 -2.21 0.47 -7.90
N THR A 31 -1.06 0.33 -7.24
CA THR A 31 -0.97 -0.30 -5.91
C THR A 31 -1.63 0.55 -4.82
N CYS A 32 -1.47 1.88 -4.86
CA CYS A 32 -2.21 2.78 -3.99
C CYS A 32 -3.71 2.66 -4.21
N GLY A 33 -4.16 2.56 -5.47
CA GLY A 33 -5.57 2.36 -5.79
C GLY A 33 -6.15 1.09 -5.16
N ILE A 34 -5.38 0.00 -5.16
CA ILE A 34 -5.75 -1.26 -4.50
C ILE A 34 -5.85 -1.05 -2.98
N LEU A 35 -4.84 -0.44 -2.35
CA LEU A 35 -4.83 -0.19 -0.90
C LEU A 35 -6.00 0.70 -0.46
N ASN A 36 -6.30 1.74 -1.23
CA ASN A 36 -7.45 2.63 -0.99
C ASN A 36 -8.79 1.85 -1.04
N GLN A 37 -8.95 0.90 -1.97
CA GLN A 37 -10.14 0.05 -2.03
C GLN A 37 -10.26 -0.90 -0.81
N PHE A 38 -9.13 -1.23 -0.18
CA PHE A 38 -9.09 -1.99 1.08
C PHE A 38 -9.24 -1.11 2.32
N GLY A 39 -9.44 0.20 2.19
CA GLY A 39 -9.63 1.13 3.31
C GLY A 39 -8.33 1.61 3.96
N PHE A 40 -7.18 1.35 3.34
CA PHE A 40 -5.91 1.90 3.78
C PHE A 40 -5.78 3.36 3.33
N GLU A 41 -4.99 4.14 4.06
CA GLU A 41 -4.82 5.58 3.83
C GLU A 41 -3.34 5.92 3.74
N GLU A 42 -2.97 6.86 2.87
CA GLU A 42 -1.60 7.33 2.73
C GLU A 42 -1.22 8.25 3.90
N ALA A 43 -0.07 8.00 4.52
CA ALA A 43 0.53 8.95 5.45
C ALA A 43 1.17 10.11 4.67
N ARG A 44 0.65 11.32 4.86
CA ARG A 44 1.07 12.51 4.09
C ARG A 44 1.08 13.76 4.97
N SER A 45 2.11 14.59 4.79
CA SER A 45 2.24 15.91 5.42
C SER A 45 2.07 15.89 6.94
N GLY A 46 2.66 14.89 7.62
CA GLY A 46 2.58 14.72 9.08
C GLY A 46 1.30 14.07 9.58
N ASN A 47 0.32 13.79 8.72
CA ASN A 47 -0.83 12.98 9.08
C ASN A 47 -0.44 11.50 9.05
N LEU A 48 -0.73 10.81 10.16
CA LEU A 48 -0.55 9.36 10.26
C LEU A 48 -1.51 8.67 9.31
N GLY A 49 -1.02 7.63 8.67
CA GLY A 49 -1.78 6.76 7.78
C GLY A 49 -1.27 5.33 7.88
N HIS A 50 -1.67 4.53 6.92
CA HIS A 50 -1.38 3.12 6.88
C HIS A 50 -0.24 2.76 5.92
N TYR A 51 0.03 3.61 4.92
CA TYR A 51 1.14 3.38 4.01
C TYR A 51 1.85 4.65 3.57
N VAL A 52 3.10 4.50 3.12
CA VAL A 52 3.92 5.56 2.52
C VAL A 52 4.39 5.16 1.13
N ILE A 53 4.67 6.14 0.28
CA ILE A 53 5.17 5.91 -1.08
C ILE A 53 6.48 6.65 -1.33
N GLU A 54 7.33 6.03 -2.14
CA GLU A 54 8.57 6.60 -2.67
C GLU A 54 8.69 6.26 -4.16
N ARG A 55 9.08 7.24 -4.99
CA ARG A 55 9.38 6.98 -6.40
C ARG A 55 10.79 6.42 -6.51
N ALA A 56 10.91 5.17 -6.97
CA ALA A 56 12.20 4.51 -7.14
C ALA A 56 13.07 5.20 -8.21
N PHE A 57 12.42 5.76 -9.22
CA PHE A 57 13.04 6.51 -10.31
C PHE A 57 12.04 7.52 -10.88
N VAL A 58 12.58 8.49 -11.59
CA VAL A 58 11.82 9.50 -12.34
C VAL A 58 12.09 9.21 -13.82
N GLU A 59 11.05 9.21 -14.65
CA GLU A 59 11.21 9.29 -16.12
C GLU A 59 11.54 10.73 -16.52
#